data_AF-A0A2V7MAV4-F1
#
_entry.id   AF-A0A2V7MAV4-F1
#
_cell.length_a   1.000
_cell.length_b   1.000
_cell.length_c   1.000
_cell.angle_alpha   90.00
_cell.angle_beta   90.00
_cell.angle_gamma   90.00
#
_symmetry.space_group_name_H-M   'P 1'
#
loop_
_entity.id
_entity.type
_entity.pdbx_description
1 polymer ?
#
loop_
_entity_poly.entity_id
_entity_poly.type
_entity_poly.pdbx_seq_one_letter_code
_entity_poly.pdbx_strand_id
1 'polypeptide(L)'
;FQPVLVEELDAIQTWEVLVARRPRLERHHAVAITDDALKAAIVLTDRFVPERARPDKAIDVLDEACAHAQATARVSPELDRLIRERRKVDAMIRRGLTHEQPRQEPAEDLMAEIFPMLERIGAEIEKMLGGEGRSKAVDGGGGVTADQPPPSSTAVHRPPPSLADRRAELDQLLRAELEHQGIVVSGQDIARVVGAAVGKGIEWQP
;
A
#
# COMPACT_ATOMS: atom_id res chain seq x y z
N PHE A 1 15.03 5.80 42.09
CA PHE A 1 15.52 5.20 40.83
C PHE A 1 17.01 5.39 40.76
N GLN A 2 17.76 4.36 40.34
CA GLN A 2 19.19 4.52 40.04
C GLN A 2 19.33 5.14 38.65
N PRO A 3 20.16 6.19 38.45
CA PRO A 3 20.39 6.78 37.14
C PRO A 3 21.16 5.81 36.23
N VAL A 4 20.67 5.65 35.00
CA VAL A 4 21.36 4.94 33.91
C VAL A 4 21.87 6.00 32.93
N LEU A 5 23.18 6.00 32.67
CA LEU A 5 23.78 6.89 31.68
C LEU A 5 23.48 6.34 30.27
N VAL A 6 22.99 7.20 29.39
CA VAL A 6 22.77 6.89 27.97
C VAL A 6 23.60 7.87 27.16
N GLU A 7 24.52 7.36 26.37
CA GLU A 7 25.38 8.15 25.49
C GLU A 7 24.67 8.44 24.16
N GLU A 8 25.07 9.53 23.51
CA GLU A 8 24.61 9.85 22.16
C GLU A 8 25.18 8.85 21.15
N LEU A 9 24.40 8.51 20.12
CA LEU A 9 24.86 7.65 19.03
C LEU A 9 25.90 8.35 18.17
N ASP A 10 26.86 7.57 17.67
CA ASP A 10 27.77 8.05 16.63
C ASP A 10 27.06 8.17 15.26
N ALA A 11 27.78 8.70 14.26
CA ALA A 11 27.24 8.92 12.93
C ALA A 11 26.85 7.61 12.20
N ILE A 12 27.60 6.53 12.40
CA ILE A 12 27.37 5.23 11.75
C ILE A 12 26.16 4.55 12.39
N GLN A 13 26.09 4.54 13.71
CA GLN A 13 24.94 4.05 14.46
C GLN A 13 23.67 4.83 14.10
N THR A 14 23.78 6.15 13.95
CA THR A 14 22.67 6.99 13.50
C THR A 14 22.24 6.63 12.09
N TRP A 15 23.19 6.40 11.17
CA TRP A 15 22.90 5.92 9.81
C TRP A 15 22.08 4.62 9.83
N GLU A 16 22.48 3.63 10.63
CA GLU A 16 21.76 2.36 10.77
C GLU A 16 20.32 2.59 11.29
N VAL A 17 20.15 3.47 12.27
CA VAL A 17 18.82 3.86 12.76
C VAL A 17 17.99 4.49 11.65
N LEU A 18 18.55 5.42 10.86
CA LEU A 18 17.83 6.05 9.76
C LEU A 18 17.46 5.06 8.65
N VAL A 19 18.36 4.14 8.29
CA VAL A 19 18.08 3.05 7.34
C VAL A 19 16.94 2.17 7.86
N ALA A 20 16.94 1.81 9.15
CA ALA A 20 15.85 1.04 9.76
C ALA A 20 14.52 1.79 9.79
N ARG A 21 14.54 3.13 9.93
CA ARG A 21 13.36 4.00 9.97
C ARG A 21 12.81 4.32 8.58
N ARG A 22 13.66 4.34 7.54
CA ARG A 22 13.33 4.73 6.16
C ARG A 22 12.03 4.08 5.64
N PRO A 23 11.83 2.75 5.69
CA PRO A 23 10.63 2.13 5.12
C PRO A 23 9.33 2.51 5.83
N ARG A 24 9.40 3.03 7.06
CA ARG A 24 8.24 3.55 7.80
C ARG A 24 7.94 4.99 7.39
N LEU A 25 8.97 5.83 7.26
CA LEU A 25 8.84 7.22 6.83
C LEU A 25 8.32 7.31 5.39
N GLU A 26 8.95 6.59 4.46
CA GLU A 26 8.54 6.52 3.04
C GLU A 26 7.05 6.17 2.90
N ARG A 27 6.60 5.19 3.68
CA ARG A 27 5.22 4.71 3.64
C ARG A 27 4.23 5.66 4.33
N HIS A 28 4.66 6.34 5.39
CA HIS A 28 3.82 7.31 6.10
C HIS A 28 3.54 8.52 5.22
N HIS A 29 4.59 9.05 4.59
CA HIS A 29 4.52 10.25 3.75
C HIS A 29 4.26 9.96 2.27
N ALA A 30 4.29 8.69 1.85
CA ALA A 30 4.20 8.31 0.44
C ALA A 30 5.25 9.04 -0.41
N VAL A 31 6.51 8.91 -0.01
CA VAL A 31 7.69 9.50 -0.67
C VAL A 31 8.79 8.45 -0.79
N ALA A 32 9.71 8.61 -1.75
CA ALA A 32 10.94 7.83 -1.77
C ALA A 32 12.06 8.62 -1.08
N ILE A 33 12.89 7.98 -0.26
CA ILE A 33 14.03 8.62 0.40
C ILE A 33 15.32 8.07 -0.20
N THR A 34 16.22 8.98 -0.56
CA THR A 34 17.54 8.63 -1.09
C THR A 34 18.55 8.37 0.03
N ASP A 35 19.60 7.59 -0.26
CA ASP A 35 20.74 7.42 0.64
C ASP A 35 21.41 8.76 0.96
N ASP A 36 21.46 9.65 -0.04
CA ASP A 36 22.02 10.99 0.08
C ASP A 36 21.25 11.85 1.09
N ALA A 37 19.91 11.76 1.11
CA ALA A 37 19.11 12.42 2.14
C ALA A 37 19.45 11.94 3.56
N LEU A 38 19.70 10.64 3.75
CA LEU A 38 20.12 10.15 5.07
C LEU A 38 21.48 10.71 5.48
N LYS A 39 22.44 10.79 4.54
CA LYS A 39 23.78 11.35 4.82
C LYS A 39 23.67 12.83 5.17
N ALA A 40 22.93 13.59 4.37
CA ALA A 40 22.69 15.00 4.59
C ALA A 40 22.05 15.24 5.95
N ALA A 41 21.07 14.43 6.35
CA ALA A 41 20.37 14.58 7.62
C ALA A 41 21.33 14.47 8.81
N ILE A 42 22.29 13.55 8.76
CA ILE A 42 23.31 13.40 9.81
C ILE A 42 24.28 14.58 9.79
N VAL A 43 24.89 14.84 8.62
CA VAL A 43 25.98 15.83 8.50
C VAL A 43 25.50 17.25 8.78
N LEU A 44 24.33 17.64 8.25
CA LEU A 44 23.83 19.00 8.39
C LEU A 44 23.28 19.26 9.79
N THR A 45 22.63 18.28 10.42
CA THR A 45 22.14 18.46 11.80
C THR A 45 23.29 18.43 12.81
N ASP A 46 24.37 17.68 12.56
CA ASP A 46 25.58 17.76 13.38
C ASP A 46 26.25 19.14 13.29
N ARG A 47 26.22 19.77 12.12
CA ARG A 47 26.85 21.08 11.90
C ARG A 47 26.02 22.26 12.38
N PHE A 48 24.71 22.22 12.14
CA PHE A 48 23.84 23.38 12.28
C PHE A 48 22.84 23.27 13.43
N VAL A 49 22.66 22.08 14.02
CA VAL A 49 21.74 21.82 15.14
C VAL A 49 22.50 21.12 16.30
N PRO A 50 23.59 21.72 16.83
CA PRO A 50 24.48 21.07 17.80
C PRO A 50 23.87 20.93 19.21
N GLU A 51 22.80 21.65 19.53
CA GLU A 51 22.12 21.62 20.82
C GLU A 51 21.20 20.41 21.00
N ARG A 52 20.98 19.63 19.93
CA ARG A 52 20.20 18.40 19.93
C ARG A 52 21.11 17.18 19.71
N ALA A 53 20.70 16.05 20.26
CA ALA A 53 21.44 14.79 20.15
C ALA A 53 20.94 13.94 18.96
N ARG A 54 21.85 13.15 18.39
CA ARG A 54 21.51 12.02 17.52
C ARG A 54 20.83 10.90 18.32
N PRO A 55 19.99 10.07 17.67
CA PRO A 55 19.57 10.16 16.26
C PRO A 55 18.38 11.11 16.03
N ASP A 56 17.80 11.63 17.12
CA ASP A 56 16.54 12.37 17.15
C ASP A 56 16.51 13.55 16.18
N LYS A 57 17.51 14.45 16.24
CA LYS A 57 17.59 15.61 15.33
C LYS A 57 17.63 15.23 13.84
N ALA A 58 18.26 14.11 13.49
CA ALA A 58 18.37 13.65 12.12
C ALA A 58 17.05 13.00 11.65
N ILE A 59 16.36 12.29 12.54
CA ILE A 59 15.02 11.75 12.27
C ILE A 59 14.02 12.89 12.03
N ASP A 60 14.04 13.92 12.87
CA ASP A 60 13.11 15.05 12.76
C ASP A 60 13.24 15.81 11.44
N VAL A 61 14.47 16.19 11.07
CA VAL A 61 14.71 16.89 9.80
C VAL A 61 14.31 16.02 8.60
N LEU A 62 14.56 14.72 8.68
CA LEU A 62 14.14 13.79 7.63
C LEU A 62 12.62 13.68 7.56
N ASP A 63 11.92 13.60 8.69
CA ASP A 63 10.45 13.53 8.76
C ASP A 63 9.80 14.80 8.22
N GLU A 64 10.32 15.98 8.60
CA GLU A 64 9.87 17.28 8.09
C GLU A 64 10.10 17.41 6.57
N ALA A 65 11.26 16.97 6.07
CA ALA A 65 11.54 16.93 4.63
C ALA A 65 10.56 16.01 3.88
N CYS A 66 10.20 14.87 4.46
CA CYS A 66 9.20 13.96 3.91
C CYS A 66 7.80 14.59 3.88
N ALA A 67 7.40 15.23 4.98
CA ALA A 67 6.12 15.93 5.08
C ALA A 67 6.02 17.07 4.04
N HIS A 68 7.10 17.83 3.87
CA HIS A 68 7.17 18.89 2.85
C HIS A 68 7.07 18.32 1.43
N ALA A 69 7.80 17.25 1.12
CA ALA A 69 7.72 16.59 -0.18
C ALA A 69 6.30 16.08 -0.46
N GLN A 70 5.64 15.46 0.51
CA GLN A 70 4.25 15.02 0.38
C GLN A 70 3.28 16.20 0.17
N ALA A 71 3.43 17.27 0.95
CA ALA A 71 2.55 18.44 0.86
C ALA A 71 2.63 19.16 -0.49
N THR A 72 3.80 19.09 -1.15
CA THR A 72 4.04 19.70 -2.46
C THR A 72 3.79 18.74 -3.64
N ALA A 73 3.63 17.45 -3.36
CA ALA A 73 3.40 16.43 -4.36
C ALA A 73 2.04 16.56 -5.05
N ARG A 74 2.01 16.24 -6.34
CA ARG A 74 0.77 16.03 -7.09
C ARG A 74 0.56 14.55 -7.28
N VAL A 75 -0.37 13.98 -6.52
CA VAL A 75 -0.61 12.54 -6.54
C VAL A 75 -1.41 12.14 -7.78
N SER A 76 -0.83 11.29 -8.62
CA SER A 76 -1.55 10.70 -9.76
C SER A 76 -2.58 9.66 -9.30
N PRO A 77 -3.64 9.39 -10.09
CA PRO A 77 -4.58 8.31 -9.79
C PRO A 77 -3.92 6.92 -9.68
N GLU A 78 -2.83 6.70 -10.42
CA GLU A 78 -2.04 5.46 -10.38
C GLU A 78 -1.27 5.31 -9.08
N LEU A 79 -0.58 6.36 -8.64
CA LEU A 79 0.10 6.37 -7.35
C LEU A 79 -0.89 6.18 -6.20
N ASP A 80 -2.02 6.87 -6.24
CA ASP A 80 -3.12 6.72 -5.28
C ASP A 80 -3.64 5.27 -5.21
N ARG A 81 -3.76 4.62 -6.37
CA ARG A 81 -4.14 3.21 -6.45
C ARG A 81 -3.09 2.32 -5.78
N LEU A 82 -1.81 2.49 -6.10
CA LEU A 82 -0.71 1.72 -5.52
C LEU A 82 -0.65 1.88 -3.99
N ILE A 83 -0.79 3.11 -3.48
CA ILE A 83 -0.84 3.40 -2.03
C ILE A 83 -1.99 2.65 -1.37
N ARG A 84 -3.18 2.68 -1.97
CA ARG A 84 -4.37 1.98 -1.43
C ARG A 84 -4.21 0.46 -1.46
N GLU A 85 -3.70 -0.11 -2.56
CA GLU A 85 -3.45 -1.54 -2.68
C GLU A 85 -2.42 -2.02 -1.63
N ARG A 86 -1.33 -1.27 -1.46
CA ARG A 86 -0.30 -1.56 -0.44
C ARG A 86 -0.88 -1.55 0.97
N ARG A 87 -1.66 -0.51 1.31
CA ARG A 87 -2.34 -0.41 2.62
C ARG A 87 -3.32 -1.55 2.87
N LYS A 88 -4.02 -2.02 1.83
CA LYS A 88 -4.92 -3.17 1.91
C LYS A 88 -4.15 -4.44 2.26
N VAL A 89 -3.05 -4.72 1.55
CA VAL A 89 -2.19 -5.89 1.83
C VAL A 89 -1.62 -5.84 3.25
N ASP A 90 -1.18 -4.67 3.74
CA ASP A 90 -0.73 -4.54 5.13
C ASP A 90 -1.82 -4.84 6.16
N ALA A 91 -3.05 -4.40 5.88
CA ALA A 91 -4.18 -4.67 6.75
C ALA A 91 -4.48 -6.18 6.79
N MET A 92 -4.32 -6.88 5.66
CA MET A 92 -4.47 -8.33 5.59
C MET A 92 -3.39 -9.05 6.39
N ILE A 93 -2.12 -8.70 6.19
CA ILE A 93 -0.99 -9.29 6.92
C ILE A 93 -1.15 -9.07 8.44
N ARG A 94 -1.51 -7.85 8.87
CA ARG A 94 -1.75 -7.55 10.29
C ARG A 94 -2.91 -8.33 10.90
N ARG A 95 -3.88 -8.74 10.09
CA ARG A 95 -5.01 -9.60 10.50
C ARG A 95 -4.68 -11.08 10.50
N GLY A 96 -3.46 -11.47 10.12
CA GLY A 96 -3.05 -12.87 10.02
C GLY A 96 -3.63 -13.61 8.82
N LEU A 97 -4.11 -12.88 7.80
CA LEU A 97 -4.51 -13.49 6.54
C LEU A 97 -3.25 -13.97 5.80
N THR A 98 -3.36 -15.10 5.11
CA THR A 98 -2.23 -15.71 4.37
C THR A 98 -2.32 -15.47 2.87
N HIS A 99 -3.51 -15.16 2.36
CA HIS A 99 -3.80 -14.97 0.94
C HIS A 99 -4.83 -13.85 0.76
N GLU A 100 -4.80 -13.17 -0.38
CA GLU A 100 -5.96 -12.40 -0.82
C GLU A 100 -7.06 -13.43 -1.11
N GLN A 101 -8.13 -13.42 -0.32
CA GLN A 101 -9.35 -14.08 -0.76
C GLN A 101 -9.79 -13.33 -2.02
N PRO A 102 -9.81 -13.97 -3.21
CA PRO A 102 -10.50 -13.36 -4.33
C PRO A 102 -11.92 -13.06 -3.84
N ARG A 103 -12.51 -11.94 -4.29
CA ARG A 103 -13.98 -11.82 -4.20
C ARG A 103 -14.48 -13.08 -4.87
N GLN A 104 -15.04 -14.01 -4.09
CA GLN A 104 -15.75 -15.13 -4.67
C GLN A 104 -16.89 -14.46 -5.43
N GLU A 105 -16.81 -14.45 -6.76
CA GLU A 105 -18.05 -14.40 -7.51
C GLU A 105 -18.89 -15.55 -6.96
N PRO A 106 -20.14 -15.29 -6.52
CA PRO A 106 -20.95 -16.34 -5.93
C PRO A 106 -20.90 -17.54 -6.86
N ALA A 107 -20.55 -18.71 -6.32
CA ALA A 107 -20.36 -19.92 -7.11
C ALA A 107 -21.53 -20.06 -8.08
N GLU A 108 -21.26 -20.43 -9.33
CA GLU A 108 -22.32 -20.58 -10.33
C GLU A 108 -23.46 -21.46 -9.79
N ASP A 109 -23.12 -22.47 -8.99
CA ASP A 109 -24.05 -23.32 -8.24
C ASP A 109 -24.89 -22.55 -7.20
N LEU A 110 -24.28 -21.63 -6.45
CA LEU A 110 -24.98 -20.81 -5.46
C LEU A 110 -25.92 -19.81 -6.14
N MET A 111 -25.51 -19.21 -7.27
CA MET A 111 -26.40 -18.37 -8.09
C MET A 111 -27.55 -19.19 -8.69
N ALA A 112 -27.27 -20.41 -9.14
CA ALA A 112 -28.27 -21.35 -9.67
C ALA A 112 -29.25 -21.85 -8.60
N GLU A 113 -28.87 -21.86 -7.32
CA GLU A 113 -29.78 -22.15 -6.20
C GLU A 113 -30.56 -20.91 -5.72
N ILE A 114 -29.92 -19.74 -5.67
CA ILE A 114 -30.53 -18.50 -5.17
C ILE A 114 -31.60 -17.99 -6.13
N PHE A 115 -31.38 -18.04 -7.44
CA PHE A 115 -32.33 -17.52 -8.43
C PHE A 115 -33.72 -18.19 -8.37
N PRO A 116 -33.82 -19.53 -8.44
CA PRO A 116 -35.10 -20.23 -8.32
C PRO A 116 -35.77 -20.02 -6.96
N MET A 117 -34.97 -19.86 -5.89
CA MET A 117 -35.49 -19.57 -4.56
C MET A 117 -36.11 -18.16 -4.49
N LEU A 118 -35.47 -17.15 -5.09
CA LEU A 118 -36.00 -15.79 -5.18
C LEU A 118 -37.25 -15.72 -6.06
N GLU A 119 -37.27 -16.44 -7.18
CA GLU A 119 -38.47 -16.55 -8.03
C GLU A 119 -39.64 -17.17 -7.27
N ARG A 120 -39.38 -18.23 -6.48
CA ARG A 120 -40.40 -18.87 -5.65
C ARG A 120 -40.94 -17.92 -4.58
N ILE A 121 -40.07 -17.15 -3.92
CA ILE A 121 -40.46 -16.12 -2.95
C ILE A 121 -41.26 -15.01 -3.64
N GLY A 122 -40.84 -14.57 -4.83
CA GLY A 122 -41.56 -13.58 -5.64
C GLY A 122 -42.96 -14.06 -6.02
N ALA A 123 -43.11 -15.31 -6.47
CA ALA A 123 -44.39 -15.92 -6.79
C ALA A 123 -45.29 -16.12 -5.56
N GLU A 124 -44.70 -16.37 -4.38
CA GLU A 124 -45.43 -16.45 -3.10
C GLU A 124 -45.96 -15.07 -2.69
N ILE A 125 -45.15 -14.02 -2.84
CA ILE A 125 -45.54 -12.62 -2.59
C ILE A 125 -46.61 -12.18 -3.60
N GLU A 126 -46.47 -12.54 -4.87
CA GLU A 126 -47.45 -12.25 -5.93
C GLU A 126 -48.78 -12.97 -5.69
N LYS A 127 -48.76 -14.21 -5.17
CA LYS A 127 -49.97 -14.90 -4.68
C LYS A 127 -50.62 -14.21 -3.48
N MET A 128 -49.82 -13.60 -2.60
CA MET A 128 -50.34 -12.87 -1.44
C MET A 128 -50.82 -11.45 -1.78
N LEU A 129 -50.28 -10.82 -2.84
CA LEU A 129 -50.61 -9.44 -3.23
C LEU A 129 -51.53 -9.31 -4.46
N GLY A 130 -51.64 -10.33 -5.31
CA GLY A 130 -52.18 -10.22 -6.66
C GLY A 130 -53.42 -11.07 -6.91
N GLY A 131 -54.59 -10.48 -6.66
CA GLY A 131 -55.78 -10.83 -7.43
C GLY A 131 -55.62 -10.35 -8.88
N GLU A 132 -55.99 -11.23 -9.82
CA GLU A 132 -56.29 -11.00 -11.24
C GLU A 132 -55.14 -10.64 -12.21
N GLY A 133 -54.88 -11.56 -13.17
CA GLY A 133 -54.58 -11.14 -14.56
C GLY A 133 -53.54 -11.90 -15.40
N ARG A 134 -53.99 -12.98 -16.08
CA ARG A 134 -53.61 -13.45 -17.45
C ARG A 134 -52.16 -13.89 -17.81
N SER A 135 -52.03 -15.22 -17.91
CA SER A 135 -51.63 -16.05 -19.09
C SER A 135 -50.49 -15.61 -20.03
N LYS A 136 -49.44 -16.45 -20.23
CA LYS A 136 -49.39 -17.56 -21.24
C LYS A 136 -47.96 -18.17 -21.43
N ALA A 137 -48.00 -19.48 -21.64
CA ALA A 137 -47.25 -20.31 -22.61
C ALA A 137 -45.80 -20.76 -22.35
N VAL A 138 -45.70 -22.09 -22.36
CA VAL A 138 -44.57 -23.01 -22.41
C VAL A 138 -44.33 -23.40 -23.87
N ASP A 139 -43.07 -23.54 -24.28
CA ASP A 139 -42.63 -24.43 -25.37
C ASP A 139 -41.14 -24.78 -25.10
N GLY A 140 -40.76 -26.04 -24.83
CA GLY A 140 -40.37 -27.05 -25.83
C GLY A 140 -38.90 -26.83 -26.26
N GLY A 141 -37.88 -27.55 -25.78
CA GLY A 141 -37.60 -28.98 -25.93
C GLY A 141 -36.51 -29.22 -26.99
N GLY A 142 -35.35 -29.79 -26.63
CA GLY A 142 -34.45 -30.42 -27.62
C GLY A 142 -32.94 -30.40 -27.34
N GLY A 143 -32.34 -31.60 -27.22
CA GLY A 143 -31.00 -31.89 -27.74
C GLY A 143 -29.83 -31.95 -26.74
N VAL A 144 -29.62 -33.12 -26.12
CA VAL A 144 -28.35 -33.48 -25.49
C VAL A 144 -27.40 -34.01 -26.56
N THR A 145 -26.36 -33.24 -26.89
CA THR A 145 -25.15 -33.77 -27.54
C THR A 145 -24.01 -33.68 -26.54
N ALA A 146 -23.46 -34.84 -26.16
CA ALA A 146 -22.30 -34.95 -25.30
C ALA A 146 -21.09 -34.35 -26.03
N ASP A 147 -20.70 -33.14 -25.63
CA ASP A 147 -19.44 -32.54 -26.02
C ASP A 147 -18.35 -33.06 -25.05
N GLN A 148 -17.33 -33.70 -25.59
CA GLN A 148 -16.19 -34.16 -24.79
C GLN A 148 -15.43 -32.93 -24.26
N PRO A 149 -15.13 -32.85 -22.96
CA PRO A 149 -14.27 -31.78 -22.47
C PRO A 149 -12.87 -31.93 -23.07
N PRO A 150 -12.22 -30.82 -23.51
CA PRO A 150 -10.89 -30.86 -24.09
C PRO A 150 -9.86 -31.37 -23.05
N PRO A 151 -8.75 -31.98 -23.51
CA PRO A 151 -7.76 -32.58 -22.60
C PRO A 151 -7.18 -31.51 -21.67
N SER A 152 -7.19 -31.85 -20.37
CA SER A 152 -6.65 -31.04 -19.29
C SER A 152 -5.19 -30.71 -19.56
N SER A 153 -4.93 -29.49 -20.01
CA SER A 153 -3.59 -28.91 -20.01
C SER A 153 -3.11 -28.94 -18.56
N THR A 154 -2.05 -29.71 -18.29
CA THR A 154 -1.29 -29.63 -17.04
C THR A 154 -0.61 -28.27 -16.99
N ALA A 155 -1.40 -27.24 -16.70
CA ALA A 155 -0.92 -25.97 -16.23
C ALA A 155 -0.20 -26.26 -14.91
N VAL A 156 1.11 -26.02 -14.89
CA VAL A 156 1.89 -26.00 -13.66
C VAL A 156 1.17 -25.04 -12.71
N HIS A 157 0.47 -25.58 -11.72
CA HIS A 157 -0.22 -24.80 -10.70
C HIS A 157 0.85 -24.14 -9.83
N ARG A 158 1.38 -23.00 -10.29
CA ARG A 158 2.21 -22.15 -9.44
C ARG A 158 1.29 -21.67 -8.33
N PRO A 159 1.61 -21.91 -7.05
CA PRO A 159 0.80 -21.36 -5.96
C PRO A 159 0.69 -19.85 -6.14
N PRO A 160 -0.48 -19.25 -5.83
CA PRO A 160 -0.65 -17.81 -5.90
C PRO A 160 0.41 -17.13 -5.03
N PRO A 161 0.93 -15.95 -5.44
CA PRO A 161 1.94 -15.24 -4.67
C PRO A 161 1.43 -14.99 -3.25
N SER A 162 2.31 -15.17 -2.26
CA SER A 162 1.95 -14.89 -0.86
C SER A 162 1.67 -13.40 -0.68
N LEU A 163 0.97 -13.02 0.40
CA LEU A 163 0.80 -11.60 0.73
C LEU A 163 2.14 -10.90 0.95
N ALA A 164 3.19 -11.61 1.37
CA ALA A 164 4.53 -11.07 1.50
C ALA A 164 5.14 -10.75 0.12
N ASP A 165 4.98 -11.64 -0.86
CA ASP A 165 5.44 -11.43 -2.23
C ASP A 165 4.68 -10.26 -2.87
N ARG A 166 3.35 -10.24 -2.71
CA ARG A 166 2.51 -9.14 -3.22
C ARG A 166 2.88 -7.81 -2.57
N ARG A 167 3.18 -7.81 -1.27
CA ARG A 167 3.66 -6.61 -0.57
C ARG A 167 4.99 -6.14 -1.15
N ALA A 168 5.94 -7.05 -1.38
CA ALA A 168 7.25 -6.71 -1.95
C ALA A 168 7.13 -6.13 -3.36
N GLU A 169 6.28 -6.73 -4.20
CA GLU A 169 5.96 -6.23 -5.54
C GLU A 169 5.36 -4.82 -5.49
N LEU A 170 4.36 -4.59 -4.63
CA LEU A 170 3.76 -3.28 -4.45
C LEU A 170 4.75 -2.25 -3.91
N ASP A 171 5.64 -2.64 -2.99
CA ASP A 171 6.69 -1.75 -2.48
C ASP A 171 7.65 -1.33 -3.62
N GLN A 172 8.00 -2.23 -4.55
CA GLN A 172 8.81 -1.91 -5.74
C GLN A 172 8.09 -0.99 -6.73
N LEU A 173 6.84 -1.31 -7.08
CA LEU A 173 6.03 -0.50 -7.99
C LEU A 173 5.78 0.90 -7.44
N LEU A 174 5.43 0.99 -6.15
CA LEU A 174 5.23 2.26 -5.47
C LEU A 174 6.49 3.11 -5.51
N ARG A 175 7.66 2.52 -5.21
CA ARG A 175 8.93 3.24 -5.27
C ARG A 175 9.22 3.76 -6.67
N ALA A 176 9.08 2.92 -7.69
CA ALA A 176 9.31 3.30 -9.08
C ALA A 176 8.39 4.46 -9.50
N GLU A 177 7.12 4.42 -9.10
CA GLU A 177 6.15 5.48 -9.42
C GLU A 177 6.44 6.80 -8.68
N LEU A 178 6.84 6.72 -7.40
CA LEU A 178 7.28 7.88 -6.64
C LEU A 178 8.51 8.54 -7.26
N GLU A 179 9.49 7.74 -7.68
CA GLU A 179 10.69 8.22 -8.37
C GLU A 179 10.34 8.84 -9.73
N HIS A 180 9.46 8.20 -10.52
CA HIS A 180 8.99 8.71 -11.81
C HIS A 180 8.27 10.07 -11.68
N GLN A 181 7.46 10.26 -10.64
CA GLN A 181 6.79 11.54 -10.37
C GLN A 181 7.68 12.57 -9.64
N GLY A 182 8.91 12.21 -9.30
CA GLY A 182 9.82 13.10 -8.57
C GLY A 182 9.42 13.34 -7.11
N ILE A 183 8.59 12.48 -6.53
CA ILE A 183 8.20 12.53 -5.10
C ILE A 183 9.31 11.85 -4.29
N VAL A 184 10.49 12.47 -4.33
CA VAL A 184 11.75 11.95 -3.80
C VAL A 184 12.37 12.97 -2.85
N VAL A 185 12.75 12.51 -1.66
CA VAL A 185 13.50 13.29 -0.68
C VAL A 185 15.00 13.09 -0.94
N SER A 186 15.67 14.19 -1.27
CA SER A 186 17.11 14.29 -1.56
C SER A 186 17.88 15.01 -0.46
N GLY A 187 19.22 14.99 -0.51
CA GLY A 187 20.04 15.79 0.41
C GLY A 187 19.79 17.30 0.31
N GLN A 188 19.32 17.80 -0.84
CA GLN A 188 18.94 19.22 -0.98
C GLN A 188 17.66 19.56 -0.20
N ASP A 189 16.71 18.62 -0.09
CA ASP A 189 15.50 18.84 0.68
C ASP A 189 15.81 18.92 2.18
N ILE A 190 16.76 18.10 2.64
CA ILE A 190 17.31 18.20 3.99
C ILE A 190 17.97 19.56 4.21
N ALA A 191 18.83 20.00 3.29
CA ALA A 191 19.50 21.30 3.42
C ALA A 191 18.50 22.46 3.50
N ARG A 192 17.41 22.39 2.74
CA ARG A 192 16.32 23.36 2.81
C ARG A 192 15.65 23.38 4.18
N VAL A 193 15.32 22.21 4.74
CA VAL A 193 14.68 22.08 6.06
C VAL A 193 15.60 22.59 7.16
N VAL A 194 16.86 22.14 7.20
CA VAL A 194 17.85 22.63 8.17
C VAL A 194 18.05 24.14 8.02
N GLY A 195 18.14 24.63 6.78
CA GLY A 195 18.30 26.04 6.49
C GLY A 195 17.14 26.89 6.99
N ALA A 196 15.90 26.41 6.79
CA ALA A 196 14.71 27.05 7.34
C ALA A 196 14.72 27.07 8.87
N ALA A 197 15.08 25.96 9.52
CA ALA A 197 15.14 25.85 10.97
C ALA A 197 16.15 26.81 11.62
N VAL A 198 17.30 27.05 10.96
CA VAL A 198 18.37 27.92 11.49
C VAL A 198 18.38 29.33 10.89
N GLY A 199 17.44 29.65 9.99
CA GLY A 199 17.34 30.94 9.32
C GLY A 199 18.51 31.26 8.37
N LYS A 200 19.11 30.25 7.72
CA LYS A 200 20.25 30.41 6.80
C LYS A 200 20.03 29.65 5.48
N GLY A 201 20.57 30.18 4.39
CA GLY A 201 20.68 29.41 3.14
C GLY A 201 21.75 28.33 3.30
N ILE A 202 21.37 27.06 3.19
CA ILE A 202 22.27 25.92 3.26
C ILE A 202 22.16 25.14 1.96
N GLU A 203 23.30 24.78 1.40
CA GLU A 203 23.40 23.90 0.24
C GLU A 203 24.01 22.57 0.67
N TRP A 204 23.51 21.47 0.10
CA TRP A 204 24.11 20.16 0.25
C TRP A 204 25.08 19.86 -0.88
N GLN A 205 26.27 19.37 -0.56
CA GLN A 205 27.23 18.85 -1.54
C GLN A 205 27.72 17.48 -1.03
N PRO A 206 27.41 16.39 -1.74
CA PRO A 206 27.68 15.01 -1.31
C PRO A 206 29.16 14.62 -1.29
#